data_AF-A0A9P0K4K4-F1
#
_entry.id   AF-A0A9P0K4K4-F1
#
_cell.length_a   1.000
_cell.length_b   1.000
_cell.length_c   1.000
_cell.angle_alpha   90.00
_cell.angle_beta   90.00
_cell.angle_gamma   90.00
#
_symmetry.space_group_name_H-M   'P 1'
#
loop_
_entity.id
_entity.type
_entity.pdbx_description
1 polymer ?
#
loop_
_entity_poly.entity_id
_entity_poly.type
_entity_poly.pdbx_seq_one_letter_code
_entity_poly.pdbx_strand_id
1 'polypeptide(L)' 'MSSTTSLPAWTNEKVVEFLQLYQAHPIIWNAPRKDHKNRNLQADAWRNIQQNMKMIYSIEELKKKPKLL' A
#
# COMPACT_ATOMS: atom_id res chain seq x y z
N MET A 1 20.92 -3.89 -24.84
CA MET A 1 19.93 -4.63 -24.02
C MET A 1 19.09 -3.58 -23.31
N SER A 2 17.92 -3.28 -23.86
CA SER A 2 17.03 -2.26 -23.33
C SER A 2 16.29 -2.84 -22.13
N SER A 3 16.81 -2.61 -20.93
CA SER A 3 16.07 -2.88 -19.69
C SER A 3 15.05 -1.76 -19.50
N THR A 4 13.97 -1.79 -20.28
CA THR A 4 12.75 -1.09 -19.91
C THR A 4 12.22 -1.79 -18.67
N THR A 5 12.53 -1.24 -17.50
CA THR A 5 11.86 -1.58 -16.25
C THR A 5 10.39 -1.20 -16.41
N SER A 6 9.61 -2.11 -17.02
CA SER A 6 8.17 -2.03 -17.06
C SER A 6 7.69 -2.12 -15.63
N LEU A 7 7.03 -1.07 -15.14
CA LEU A 7 6.43 -1.08 -13.82
C LEU A 7 5.52 -2.33 -13.71
N PRO A 8 5.56 -3.02 -12.56
CA PRO A 8 4.78 -4.22 -12.34
C PRO A 8 3.28 -3.91 -12.50
N ALA A 9 2.65 -4.56 -13.47
CA ALA A 9 1.23 -4.35 -13.75
C ALA A 9 0.39 -4.68 -12.51
N TRP A 10 -0.58 -3.83 -12.20
CA TRP A 10 -1.59 -4.09 -11.17
C TRP A 10 -2.54 -5.19 -11.65
N THR A 11 -2.20 -6.45 -11.40
CA THR A 11 -3.09 -7.58 -11.66
C THR A 11 -4.21 -7.62 -10.61
N ASN A 12 -5.35 -8.25 -10.94
CA ASN A 12 -6.45 -8.43 -9.98
C ASN A 12 -5.98 -9.11 -8.69
N GLU A 13 -5.11 -10.11 -8.80
CA GLU A 13 -4.50 -10.78 -7.65
C GLU A 13 -3.74 -9.80 -6.74
N LYS A 14 -2.92 -8.91 -7.33
CA LYS A 14 -2.18 -7.89 -6.57
C LYS A 14 -3.10 -6.85 -5.96
N VAL A 15 -4.20 -6.51 -6.63
CA VAL A 15 -5.23 -5.62 -6.06
C VAL A 15 -5.91 -6.28 -4.86
N VAL A 16 -6.27 -7.56 -4.95
CA VAL A 16 -6.89 -8.29 -3.82
C VAL A 16 -5.91 -8.40 -2.65
N GLU A 17 -4.66 -8.79 -2.90
CA GLU A 17 -3.61 -8.86 -1.88
C GLU A 17 -3.39 -7.49 -1.21
N PHE A 18 -3.36 -6.41 -2.00
CA PHE A 18 -3.28 -5.05 -1.47
C PHE A 18 -4.48 -4.68 -0.60
N LEU A 19 -5.70 -4.99 -1.05
CA LEU A 19 -6.93 -4.68 -0.31
C LEU A 19 -7.00 -5.43 1.02
N GLN A 20 -6.58 -6.70 1.06
CA GLN A 20 -6.53 -7.48 2.30
C GLN A 20 -5.56 -6.84 3.31
N LEU A 21 -4.37 -6.48 2.86
CA LEU A 21 -3.36 -5.81 3.70
C LEU A 21 -3.86 -4.42 4.15
N TYR A 22 -4.46 -3.65 3.24
CA TYR A 22 -5.00 -2.32 3.53
C TYR A 22 -6.12 -2.38 4.59
N GLN A 23 -7.06 -3.31 4.45
CA GLN A 23 -8.13 -3.53 5.42
C GLN A 23 -7.59 -3.95 6.79
N ALA A 24 -6.55 -4.80 6.83
CA ALA A 24 -5.91 -5.24 8.06
C ALA A 24 -5.21 -4.11 8.86
N HIS A 25 -4.92 -2.98 8.21
CA HIS A 25 -4.30 -1.81 8.85
C HIS A 25 -5.31 -0.64 9.00
N PRO A 26 -6.23 -0.69 9.99
CA PRO A 26 -7.23 0.37 10.20
C PRO A 26 -6.60 1.72 10.51
N ILE A 27 -5.34 1.78 10.94
CA ILE A 27 -4.65 3.05 11.15
C ILE A 27 -4.51 3.89 9.88
N ILE A 28 -4.55 3.26 8.71
CA ILE A 28 -4.42 3.92 7.40
C ILE A 28 -5.75 4.55 6.97
N TRP A 29 -6.88 3.84 7.15
CA TRP A 29 -8.18 4.24 6.58
C TRP A 29 -9.23 4.66 7.63
N ASN A 30 -9.09 4.24 8.88
CA ASN A 30 -10.06 4.52 9.96
C ASN A 30 -9.73 5.86 10.64
N ALA A 31 -10.19 6.95 10.02
CA ALA A 31 -10.04 8.31 10.53
C ALA A 31 -10.51 8.53 12.00
N PRO A 32 -11.58 7.88 12.49
CA PRO A 32 -12.00 8.01 13.89
C PRO A 32 -11.02 7.46 14.94
N ARG A 33 -10.01 6.64 14.57
CA ARG A 33 -9.03 6.15 15.55
C ARG A 33 -8.15 7.30 16.05
N LYS A 34 -7.94 7.38 17.37
CA LYS A 34 -6.99 8.31 18.00
C LYS A 34 -5.59 8.20 17.38
N ASP A 35 -5.19 6.98 17.01
CA ASP A 35 -3.88 6.68 16.43
C ASP A 35 -3.77 7.03 14.94
N HIS A 36 -4.89 7.34 14.26
CA HIS A 36 -4.87 7.74 12.86
C HIS A 36 -4.03 9.00 12.64
N LYS A 37 -3.92 9.91 13.63
CA LYS A 37 -3.06 11.09 13.50
C LYS A 37 -1.56 10.78 13.68
N ASN A 38 -1.21 9.56 14.09
CA ASN A 38 0.18 9.17 14.29
C ASN A 38 0.85 8.83 12.95
N ARG A 39 1.59 9.82 12.42
CA ARG A 39 2.33 9.68 11.15
C ARG A 39 3.35 8.54 11.17
N ASN A 40 3.94 8.24 12.33
CA ASN A 40 4.93 7.16 12.45
C ASN A 40 4.25 5.80 12.26
N LEU A 41 3.17 5.56 13.00
CA LEU A 41 2.44 4.30 12.89
C LEU A 41 1.78 4.13 11.51
N GLN A 42 1.33 5.22 10.86
CA GLN A 42 0.91 5.15 9.47
C GLN A 42 2.07 4.78 8.53
N ALA A 43 3.25 5.39 8.70
CA ALA A 43 4.42 5.08 7.88
C ALA A 43 4.84 3.62 8.04
N ASP A 44 4.81 3.09 9.26
CA ASP A 44 5.12 1.70 9.56
C ASP A 44 4.10 0.75 8.94
N ALA A 45 2.80 1.08 9.00
CA ALA A 45 1.76 0.30 8.34
C ALA A 45 1.96 0.27 6.80
N TRP A 46 2.27 1.41 6.18
CA TRP A 46 2.57 1.46 4.74
C TRP A 46 3.83 0.67 4.37
N ARG A 47 4.89 0.73 5.19
CA ARG A 47 6.09 -0.10 5.01
C ARG A 47 5.76 -1.58 5.11
N ASN A 48 4.89 -1.97 6.03
CA ASN A 48 4.46 -3.35 6.18
C ASN A 48 3.73 -3.84 4.92
N ILE A 49 2.78 -3.05 4.39
CA ILE A 49 2.11 -3.36 3.11
C ILE A 49 3.15 -3.48 1.98
N GLN A 50 4.11 -2.57 1.91
CA GLN A 50 5.16 -2.60 0.90
C GLN A 50 6.03 -3.86 0.98
N GLN A 51 6.43 -4.27 2.18
CA GLN A 51 7.20 -5.48 2.41
C GLN A 51 6.43 -6.74 2.01
N ASN A 52 5.13 -6.82 2.34
CA ASN A 52 4.28 -7.93 1.92
C ASN A 52 4.10 -7.96 0.39
N MET A 53 4.00 -6.79 -0.24
CA MET A 53 4.02 -6.64 -1.70
C MET A 53 5.42 -6.86 -2.32
N LYS A 54 6.39 -7.41 -1.57
CA LYS A 54 7.77 -7.70 -2.00
C LYS A 54 8.53 -6.48 -2.55
N MET A 55 8.25 -5.29 -2.04
CA MET A 55 8.87 -4.02 -2.48
C MET A 55 8.67 -3.69 -3.97
N ILE A 56 7.70 -4.35 -4.61
CA ILE A 56 7.38 -4.21 -6.03
C ILE A 56 6.81 -2.81 -6.32
N TYR A 57 6.09 -2.22 -5.36
CA TYR A 57 5.49 -0.89 -5.45
C TYR A 57 6.13 0.07 -4.45
N SER A 58 6.23 1.34 -4.82
CA SER A 58 6.59 2.39 -3.87
C SER A 58 5.43 2.72 -2.93
N ILE A 59 5.73 3.19 -1.72
CA ILE A 59 4.69 3.64 -0.76
C ILE A 59 3.82 4.75 -1.38
N GLU A 60 4.38 5.58 -2.26
CA GLU A 60 3.61 6.63 -2.95
C GLU A 60 2.57 6.06 -3.92
N GLU A 61 2.91 4.99 -4.65
CA GLU A 61 1.95 4.29 -5.52
C GLU A 61 0.88 3.58 -4.71
N LEU A 62 1.27 2.90 -3.62
CA LEU A 62 0.35 2.25 -2.69
C LEU A 62 -0.65 3.26 -2.09
N LYS A 63 -0.24 4.50 -1.84
CA LYS A 63 -1.13 5.58 -1.36
C LYS A 63 -2.07 6.13 -2.43
N LYS A 64 -1.68 6.07 -3.71
CA LYS A 64 -2.50 6.52 -4.85
C LYS A 64 -3.56 5.48 -5.23
N LYS A 65 -3.27 4.18 -5.05
CA LYS A 65 -4.16 3.10 -5.50
C LYS A 65 -5.54 3.08 -4.83
N PRO A 66 -5.71 3.25 -3.50
CA PRO A 66 -7.03 3.33 -2.86
C PRO A 66 -7.92 4.47 -3.37
N LYS A 67 -7.34 5.52 -3.96
CA LYS A 67 -8.09 6.66 -4.52
C LYS A 67 -8.55 6.44 -5.95
N LEU A 68 -8.03 5.39 -6.60
CA LEU A 68 -8.27 5.04 -8.01
C LEU A 68 -9.11 3.77 -8.16
N LEU A 69 -9.43 3.11 -7.04
CA LEU A 69 -10.41 2.03 -6.93
C LEU A 69 -11.74 2.63 -6.51
#